data_AF-A0A9E5FZU8-F1
#
_entry.id   AF-A0A9E5FZU8-F1
#
_cell.length_a   1.000
_cell.length_b   1.000
_cell.length_c   1.000
_cell.angle_alpha   90.00
_cell.angle_beta   90.00
_cell.angle_gamma   90.00
#
_symmetry.space_group_name_H-M   'P 1'
#
loop_
_entity.id
_entity.type
_entity.pdbx_description
1 polymer ?
#
loop_
_entity_poly.entity_id
_entity_poly.type
_entity_poly.pdbx_seq_one_letter_code
_entity_poly.pdbx_strand_id
1 'polypeptide(L)'
;MSVAMPISTNSEGLGIASLAPLLAEVSKAFERQLASDLPPVNTLCRHVERYRGKMLRPTMVFLCGQAFGNVGERHVIIAATCEMIHMATLVHDDVLDEAEVRRKGSTVNHLRGNEVAVMLGDYLISNAFHLCSRAGDPALNLRLGEVTNTLCEGELVQLSHREDLSLDERTYFEIVRRKTAVLIGACCELGARLSGAPEDSVAALRRFGEGIGVAFQVQDDLLDLEGREDVVGKSLGRDLEKGKLTLPVIIHLARCAGTTRERTIAAIRARDGVALMAELTAGGALVDARHRAEAMVATARAELAKVPAGAARDALDAAALARVAGRPPAQSAAPARGRLGQRRNAHRARAQFALRSRARRGTRRATPSARAHARALARRRPAGRARTRSLPSGRHWLPLRRTRSDLPAGPRKRRLAQRLPL
;
A
#
# COMPACT_ATOMS: atom_id res chain seq x y z
N MET A 1 2.28 10.37 -0.41
CA MET A 1 3.18 10.42 -1.59
C MET A 1 4.56 10.15 -1.01
N SER A 2 5.04 8.90 -1.09
CA SER A 2 6.16 8.43 -0.26
C SER A 2 7.49 9.14 -0.61
N VAL A 3 8.16 9.58 0.45
CA VAL A 3 9.40 10.36 0.50
C VAL A 3 10.50 9.80 -0.43
N ALA A 4 11.18 10.70 -1.13
CA ALA A 4 12.18 10.39 -2.11
C ALA A 4 13.51 9.92 -1.49
N MET A 5 14.03 8.75 -1.87
CA MET A 5 15.48 8.44 -1.80
C MET A 5 16.22 8.72 -3.13
N PRO A 6 17.43 9.29 -3.08
CA PRO A 6 18.55 8.83 -3.89
C PRO A 6 19.30 7.77 -3.06
N ILE A 7 19.04 6.48 -3.30
CA ILE A 7 20.09 5.49 -3.01
C ILE A 7 21.02 5.63 -4.21
N SER A 8 22.02 6.52 -4.11
CA SER A 8 23.05 6.60 -5.13
C SER A 8 23.73 5.24 -5.21
N THR A 9 23.48 4.55 -6.32
CA THR A 9 23.96 3.21 -6.66
C THR A 9 25.45 3.20 -6.98
N ASN A 10 26.29 3.83 -6.15
CA ASN A 10 27.74 3.65 -6.27
C ASN A 10 28.10 2.31 -5.62
N SER A 11 27.95 1.25 -6.43
CA SER A 11 28.29 -0.14 -6.14
C SER A 11 29.78 -0.45 -6.26
N GLU A 12 30.62 0.54 -6.55
CA GLU A 12 32.06 0.37 -6.71
C GLU A 12 32.77 0.62 -5.38
N GLY A 13 32.91 -0.43 -4.56
CA GLY A 13 33.79 -0.41 -3.38
C GLY A 13 33.37 -1.24 -2.17
N LEU A 14 32.15 -1.80 -2.16
CA LEU A 14 31.53 -2.30 -0.91
C LEU A 14 31.21 -3.81 -0.90
N GLY A 15 31.57 -4.61 -1.91
CA GLY A 15 31.46 -6.08 -1.84
C GLY A 15 30.03 -6.66 -1.78
N ILE A 16 28.99 -5.84 -1.92
CA ILE A 16 27.62 -6.28 -2.20
C ILE A 16 27.45 -6.53 -3.70
N ALA A 17 26.73 -7.58 -4.08
CA ALA A 17 26.28 -7.66 -5.47
C ALA A 17 25.38 -6.45 -5.75
N SER A 18 25.60 -5.80 -6.89
CA SER A 18 24.80 -4.65 -7.29
C SER A 18 23.31 -5.00 -7.19
N LEU A 19 22.54 -4.18 -6.49
CA LEU A 19 21.09 -4.40 -6.33
C LEU A 19 20.35 -4.22 -7.66
N ALA A 20 20.89 -3.42 -8.59
CA ALA A 20 20.19 -3.11 -9.84
C ALA A 20 19.89 -4.36 -10.69
N PRO A 21 20.86 -5.27 -10.96
CA PRO A 21 20.58 -6.56 -11.59
C PRO A 21 19.53 -7.40 -10.85
N LEU A 22 19.60 -7.48 -9.52
CA LEU A 22 18.67 -8.28 -8.72
C LEU A 22 17.24 -7.72 -8.77
N LEU A 23 17.10 -6.40 -8.70
CA LEU A 23 15.81 -5.70 -8.85
C LEU A 23 15.23 -5.82 -10.26
N ALA A 24 16.09 -5.88 -11.28
CA ALA A 24 15.67 -6.20 -12.65
C ALA A 24 15.14 -7.64 -12.74
N GLU A 25 15.76 -8.61 -12.08
CA GLU A 25 15.25 -9.99 -12.03
C GLU A 25 13.91 -10.09 -11.28
N VAL A 26 13.72 -9.35 -10.20
CA VAL A 26 12.40 -9.23 -9.55
C VAL A 26 11.37 -8.68 -10.51
N SER A 27 11.74 -7.67 -11.31
CA SER A 27 10.83 -7.08 -12.28
C SER A 27 10.41 -8.06 -13.37
N LYS A 28 11.36 -8.84 -13.89
CA LYS A 28 11.08 -9.92 -14.85
C LYS A 28 10.24 -11.04 -14.23
N ALA A 29 10.51 -11.42 -12.98
CA ALA A 29 9.74 -12.45 -12.28
C ALA A 29 8.27 -12.03 -12.14
N PHE A 30 8.05 -10.77 -11.79
CA PHE A 30 6.73 -10.17 -11.71
C PHE A 30 5.99 -10.18 -13.07
N GLU A 31 6.65 -9.69 -14.12
CA GLU A 31 6.09 -9.65 -15.48
C GLU A 31 5.73 -11.04 -15.99
N ARG A 32 6.63 -12.03 -15.79
CA ARG A 32 6.37 -13.42 -16.16
C ARG A 32 5.19 -14.01 -15.38
N GLN A 33 5.06 -13.67 -14.10
CA GLN A 33 3.99 -14.20 -13.27
C GLN A 33 2.62 -13.64 -13.66
N LEU A 34 2.55 -12.37 -14.07
CA LEU A 34 1.28 -11.74 -14.46
C LEU A 34 0.94 -11.86 -15.94
N ALA A 35 1.83 -12.44 -16.75
CA ALA A 35 1.58 -12.67 -18.16
C ALA A 35 0.32 -13.54 -18.37
N SER A 36 -0.61 -13.03 -19.16
CA SER A 36 -1.83 -13.74 -19.56
C SER A 36 -1.94 -13.75 -21.08
N ASP A 37 -2.63 -14.73 -21.64
CA ASP A 37 -3.05 -14.74 -23.05
C ASP A 37 -4.25 -13.82 -23.31
N LEU A 38 -4.95 -13.38 -22.25
CA LEU A 38 -6.13 -12.52 -22.34
C LEU A 38 -5.75 -11.02 -22.38
N PRO A 39 -6.04 -10.29 -23.48
CA PRO A 39 -5.69 -8.87 -23.59
C PRO A 39 -6.26 -7.94 -22.51
N PRO A 40 -7.50 -8.16 -21.99
CA PRO A 40 -8.04 -7.34 -20.89
C PRO A 40 -7.20 -7.45 -19.61
N VAL A 41 -6.77 -8.66 -19.25
CA VAL A 41 -5.95 -8.93 -18.05
C VAL A 41 -4.59 -8.23 -18.19
N ASN A 42 -3.91 -8.43 -19.32
CA ASN A 42 -2.62 -7.80 -19.58
C ASN A 42 -2.67 -6.26 -19.51
N THR A 43 -3.79 -5.66 -19.92
CA THR A 43 -3.97 -4.20 -19.86
C THR A 43 -4.04 -3.69 -18.43
N LEU A 44 -4.72 -4.43 -17.55
CA LEU A 44 -4.78 -4.12 -16.11
C LEU A 44 -3.43 -4.32 -15.43
N CYS A 45 -2.75 -5.44 -15.71
CA CYS A 45 -1.44 -5.74 -15.15
C CYS A 45 -0.42 -4.65 -15.51
N ARG A 46 -0.31 -4.26 -16.79
CA ARG A 46 0.56 -3.15 -17.24
C ARG A 46 0.24 -1.81 -16.59
N HIS A 47 -1.02 -1.57 -16.23
CA HIS A 47 -1.40 -0.34 -15.51
C HIS A 47 -0.90 -0.36 -14.07
N VAL A 48 -1.06 -1.49 -13.37
CA VAL A 48 -0.55 -1.67 -11.99
C VAL A 48 0.98 -1.58 -11.94
N GLU A 49 1.68 -1.98 -13.00
CA GLU A 49 3.14 -1.82 -13.06
C GLU A 49 3.59 -0.36 -12.94
N ARG A 50 2.76 0.60 -13.35
CA ARG A 50 3.03 2.04 -13.14
C ARG A 50 2.98 2.43 -11.66
N TYR A 51 2.32 1.62 -10.83
CA TYR A 51 2.37 1.77 -9.39
C TYR A 51 3.64 1.19 -8.79
N ARG A 52 4.56 0.54 -9.52
CA ARG A 52 5.83 0.13 -8.93
C ARG A 52 6.63 1.34 -8.47
N GLY A 53 7.15 1.21 -7.25
CA GLY A 53 7.88 2.27 -6.57
C GLY A 53 9.37 2.06 -6.68
N LYS A 54 10.07 2.51 -5.64
CA LYS A 54 11.52 2.32 -5.51
C LYS A 54 11.91 0.91 -5.03
N MET A 55 10.98 -0.06 -5.09
CA MET A 55 11.18 -1.46 -4.73
C MET A 55 11.87 -1.65 -3.37
N LEU A 56 11.35 -0.97 -2.34
CA LEU A 56 11.89 -1.02 -0.98
C LEU A 56 11.87 -2.45 -0.43
N ARG A 57 10.74 -3.15 -0.54
CA ARG A 57 10.57 -4.51 -0.02
C ARG A 57 11.57 -5.50 -0.66
N PRO A 58 11.69 -5.55 -2.00
CA PRO A 58 12.78 -6.28 -2.65
C PRO A 58 14.17 -5.90 -2.17
N THR A 59 14.44 -4.61 -2.00
CA THR A 59 15.74 -4.12 -1.49
C THR A 59 16.05 -4.70 -0.11
N MET A 60 15.06 -4.73 0.80
CA MET A 60 15.25 -5.30 2.14
C MET A 60 15.54 -6.80 2.08
N VAL A 61 14.83 -7.56 1.23
CA VAL A 61 15.10 -9.01 1.04
C VAL A 61 16.55 -9.23 0.63
N PHE A 62 17.03 -8.48 -0.35
CA PHE A 62 18.39 -8.67 -0.87
C PHE A 62 19.47 -8.20 0.10
N LEU A 63 19.33 -7.03 0.72
CA LEU A 63 20.31 -6.54 1.69
C LEU A 63 20.42 -7.50 2.89
N CYS A 64 19.30 -7.98 3.41
CA CYS A 64 19.31 -8.93 4.52
C CYS A 64 19.88 -10.30 4.12
N GLY A 65 19.65 -10.78 2.89
CA GLY A 65 20.30 -12.00 2.40
C GLY A 65 21.81 -11.83 2.21
N GLN A 66 22.22 -10.73 1.54
CA GLN A 66 23.63 -10.39 1.29
C GLN A 66 24.44 -10.23 2.57
N ALA A 67 23.82 -9.84 3.68
CA ALA A 67 24.49 -9.73 4.97
C ALA A 67 24.98 -11.08 5.54
N PHE A 68 24.42 -12.21 5.07
CA PHE A 68 24.76 -13.55 5.56
C PHE A 68 25.28 -14.50 4.48
N GLY A 69 25.13 -14.17 3.21
CA GLY A 69 25.69 -14.98 2.13
C GLY A 69 25.18 -14.60 0.75
N ASN A 70 25.29 -15.55 -0.18
CA ASN A 70 24.83 -15.33 -1.54
C ASN A 70 23.30 -15.25 -1.60
N VAL A 71 22.82 -14.44 -2.54
CA VAL A 71 21.40 -14.33 -2.91
C VAL A 71 21.17 -15.04 -4.23
N GLY A 72 20.03 -15.70 -4.38
CA GLY A 72 19.73 -16.51 -5.56
C GLY A 72 18.27 -16.44 -5.99
N GLU A 73 17.83 -17.44 -6.76
CA GLU A 73 16.49 -17.49 -7.33
C GLU A 73 15.39 -17.43 -6.25
N ARG A 74 15.58 -18.11 -5.12
CA ARG A 74 14.61 -18.07 -4.00
C ARG A 74 14.45 -16.66 -3.43
N HIS A 75 15.52 -15.86 -3.34
CA HIS A 75 15.44 -14.47 -2.90
C HIS A 75 14.66 -13.62 -3.92
N VAL A 76 14.87 -13.84 -5.22
CA VAL A 76 14.11 -13.16 -6.27
C VAL A 76 12.62 -13.49 -6.19
N ILE A 77 12.27 -14.77 -6.00
CA ILE A 77 10.89 -15.23 -5.82
C ILE A 77 10.25 -14.53 -4.62
N ILE A 78 10.90 -14.56 -3.45
CA ILE A 78 10.34 -13.93 -2.23
C ILE A 78 10.25 -12.41 -2.37
N ALA A 79 11.26 -11.75 -2.94
CA ALA A 79 11.23 -10.32 -3.19
C ALA A 79 10.06 -9.92 -4.11
N ALA A 80 9.84 -10.67 -5.20
CA ALA A 80 8.72 -10.46 -6.11
C ALA A 80 7.38 -10.72 -5.42
N THR A 81 7.24 -11.81 -4.67
CA THR A 81 6.02 -12.12 -3.90
C THR A 81 5.68 -11.01 -2.91
N CYS A 82 6.63 -10.51 -2.12
CA CYS A 82 6.40 -9.43 -1.17
C CYS A 82 5.96 -8.12 -1.86
N GLU A 83 6.54 -7.80 -3.02
CA GLU A 83 6.13 -6.62 -3.80
C GLU A 83 4.75 -6.81 -4.45
N MET A 84 4.40 -8.04 -4.86
CA MET A 84 3.05 -8.38 -5.35
C MET A 84 1.99 -8.23 -4.27
N ILE A 85 2.24 -8.75 -3.07
CA ILE A 85 1.35 -8.58 -1.91
C ILE A 85 1.17 -7.09 -1.64
N HIS A 86 2.27 -6.32 -1.59
CA HIS A 86 2.19 -4.87 -1.39
C HIS A 86 1.36 -4.17 -2.48
N MET A 87 1.55 -4.50 -3.75
CA MET A 87 0.79 -3.85 -4.81
C MET A 87 -0.69 -4.23 -4.78
N ALA A 88 -1.03 -5.45 -4.35
CA ALA A 88 -2.41 -5.80 -4.10
C ALA A 88 -3.02 -4.93 -3.00
N THR A 89 -2.32 -4.74 -1.86
CA THR A 89 -2.81 -3.85 -0.81
C THR A 89 -3.00 -2.43 -1.31
N LEU A 90 -2.12 -1.91 -2.17
CA LEU A 90 -2.29 -0.57 -2.76
C LEU A 90 -3.53 -0.46 -3.67
N VAL A 91 -3.81 -1.49 -4.45
CA VAL A 91 -4.99 -1.52 -5.34
C VAL A 91 -6.28 -1.57 -4.52
N HIS A 92 -6.32 -2.37 -3.46
CA HIS A 92 -7.46 -2.43 -2.54
C HIS A 92 -7.59 -1.14 -1.71
N ASP A 93 -6.49 -0.58 -1.22
CA ASP A 93 -6.47 0.71 -0.51
C ASP A 93 -7.05 1.83 -1.39
N ASP A 94 -6.71 1.86 -2.69
CA ASP A 94 -7.25 2.88 -3.61
C ASP A 94 -8.78 2.82 -3.74
N VAL A 95 -9.38 1.63 -3.59
CA VAL A 95 -10.84 1.44 -3.53
C VAL A 95 -11.39 1.95 -2.19
N LEU A 96 -10.79 1.53 -1.08
CA LEU A 96 -11.22 1.91 0.27
C LEU A 96 -11.11 3.40 0.54
N ASP A 97 -10.10 4.03 -0.09
CA ASP A 97 -9.78 5.45 0.04
C ASP A 97 -10.50 6.34 -0.99
N GLU A 98 -11.27 5.75 -1.91
CA GLU A 98 -11.86 6.44 -3.07
C GLU A 98 -10.82 7.29 -3.84
N ALA A 99 -9.57 6.83 -3.88
CA ALA A 99 -8.48 7.61 -4.43
C ALA A 99 -8.61 7.72 -5.96
N GLU A 100 -8.54 8.93 -6.52
CA GLU A 100 -8.56 9.12 -7.98
C GLU A 100 -7.17 9.02 -8.65
N VAL A 101 -6.10 9.31 -7.90
CA VAL A 101 -4.72 9.41 -8.42
C VAL A 101 -3.69 8.82 -7.45
N ARG A 102 -2.80 7.96 -7.96
CA ARG A 102 -1.61 7.41 -7.27
C ARG A 102 -0.34 7.58 -8.10
N ARG A 103 0.74 8.06 -7.48
CA ARG A 103 2.06 8.28 -8.13
C ARG A 103 1.99 8.99 -9.49
N LYS A 104 1.08 9.98 -9.63
CA LYS A 104 0.79 10.78 -10.85
C LYS A 104 -0.01 10.06 -11.96
N GLY A 105 -0.46 8.82 -11.75
CA GLY A 105 -1.38 8.11 -12.63
C GLY A 105 -2.77 7.95 -12.00
N SER A 106 -3.81 7.87 -12.83
CA SER A 106 -5.16 7.56 -12.34
C SER A 106 -5.22 6.16 -11.75
N THR A 107 -5.95 6.00 -10.65
CA THR A 107 -6.16 4.71 -9.98
C THR A 107 -7.02 3.77 -10.82
N VAL A 108 -6.98 2.46 -10.52
CA VAL A 108 -7.78 1.48 -11.30
C VAL A 108 -9.27 1.67 -11.05
N ASN A 109 -9.66 1.92 -9.80
CA ASN A 109 -11.04 2.18 -9.43
C ASN A 109 -11.61 3.42 -10.14
N HIS A 110 -10.83 4.49 -10.25
CA HIS A 110 -11.26 5.68 -11.00
C HIS A 110 -11.38 5.40 -12.51
N LEU A 111 -10.50 4.57 -13.08
CA LEU A 111 -10.50 4.30 -14.52
C LEU A 111 -11.50 3.22 -14.97
N ARG A 112 -11.82 2.27 -14.10
CA ARG A 112 -12.49 1.00 -14.46
C ARG A 112 -13.55 0.54 -13.47
N GLY A 113 -13.80 1.27 -12.39
CA GLY A 113 -14.76 0.91 -11.35
C GLY A 113 -14.16 0.07 -10.22
N ASN A 114 -14.84 0.06 -9.08
CA ASN A 114 -14.40 -0.62 -7.87
C ASN A 114 -14.34 -2.14 -8.07
N GLU A 115 -15.27 -2.72 -8.83
CA GLU A 115 -15.36 -4.15 -9.08
C GLU A 115 -14.09 -4.68 -9.78
N VAL A 116 -13.60 -3.93 -10.77
CA VAL A 116 -12.37 -4.29 -11.49
C VAL A 116 -11.14 -4.16 -10.60
N ALA A 117 -11.09 -3.13 -9.76
CA ALA A 117 -9.98 -2.93 -8.84
C ALA A 117 -9.92 -4.03 -7.76
N VAL A 118 -11.04 -4.41 -7.17
CA VAL A 118 -11.13 -5.52 -6.19
C VAL A 118 -10.63 -6.82 -6.82
N MET A 119 -11.16 -7.20 -7.99
CA MET A 119 -10.74 -8.41 -8.70
C MET A 119 -9.27 -8.39 -9.09
N LEU A 120 -8.71 -7.23 -9.41
CA LEU A 120 -7.29 -7.09 -9.73
C LEU A 120 -6.40 -7.28 -8.50
N GLY A 121 -6.80 -6.75 -7.34
CA GLY A 121 -6.09 -7.01 -6.08
C GLY A 121 -6.12 -8.50 -5.71
N ASP A 122 -7.27 -9.16 -5.86
CA ASP A 122 -7.41 -10.61 -5.63
C ASP A 122 -6.52 -11.42 -6.58
N TYR A 123 -6.48 -11.02 -7.86
CA TYR A 123 -5.61 -11.63 -8.85
C TYR A 123 -4.12 -11.47 -8.50
N LEU A 124 -3.71 -10.30 -8.00
CA LEU A 124 -2.33 -10.06 -7.55
C LEU A 124 -1.96 -10.92 -6.34
N ILE A 125 -2.83 -11.02 -5.33
CA ILE A 125 -2.61 -11.89 -4.15
C ILE A 125 -2.50 -13.34 -4.57
N SER A 126 -3.44 -13.82 -5.39
CA SER A 126 -3.44 -15.20 -5.89
C SER A 126 -2.13 -15.52 -6.62
N ASN A 127 -1.69 -14.64 -7.52
CA ASN A 127 -0.44 -14.79 -8.25
C ASN A 127 0.81 -14.68 -7.36
N ALA A 128 0.76 -13.90 -6.28
CA ALA A 128 1.86 -13.81 -5.31
C ALA A 128 2.08 -15.15 -4.61
N PHE A 129 1.02 -15.79 -4.11
CA PHE A 129 1.11 -17.11 -3.47
C PHE A 129 1.46 -18.21 -4.47
N HIS A 130 0.95 -18.13 -5.70
CA HIS A 130 1.36 -19.05 -6.77
C HIS A 130 2.87 -18.92 -7.06
N LEU A 131 3.40 -17.70 -7.19
CA LEU A 131 4.85 -17.47 -7.35
C LEU A 131 5.63 -17.98 -6.15
N CYS A 132 5.17 -17.73 -4.93
CA CYS A 132 5.81 -18.21 -3.70
C CYS A 132 5.91 -19.74 -3.67
N SER A 133 4.90 -20.46 -4.15
CA SER A 133 4.92 -21.93 -4.21
C SER A 133 6.08 -22.48 -5.05
N ARG A 134 6.57 -21.72 -6.03
CA ARG A 134 7.72 -22.09 -6.86
C ARG A 134 9.06 -22.06 -6.11
N ALA A 135 9.13 -21.45 -4.92
CA ALA A 135 10.32 -21.49 -4.08
C ALA A 135 10.63 -22.91 -3.56
N GLY A 136 9.64 -23.81 -3.59
CA GLY A 136 9.80 -25.21 -3.17
C GLY A 136 9.87 -25.41 -1.66
N ASP A 137 9.44 -24.42 -0.88
CA ASP A 137 9.41 -24.47 0.59
C ASP A 137 8.03 -23.99 1.11
N PRO A 138 7.19 -24.92 1.60
CA PRO A 138 5.88 -24.59 2.16
C PRO A 138 5.93 -23.63 3.35
N ALA A 139 7.03 -23.60 4.12
CA ALA A 139 7.16 -22.69 5.26
C ALA A 139 7.17 -21.22 4.84
N LEU A 140 7.67 -20.92 3.63
CA LEU A 140 7.65 -19.57 3.07
C LEU A 140 6.22 -19.12 2.75
N ASN A 141 5.39 -20.01 2.18
CA ASN A 141 3.98 -19.73 1.93
C ASN A 141 3.21 -19.54 3.22
N LEU A 142 3.41 -20.43 4.20
CA LEU A 142 2.76 -20.32 5.51
C LEU A 142 3.08 -18.96 6.15
N ARG A 143 4.36 -18.60 6.18
CA ARG A 143 4.78 -17.34 6.79
C ARG A 143 4.22 -16.11 6.08
N LEU A 144 4.22 -16.10 4.75
CA LEU A 144 3.64 -14.99 3.99
C LEU A 144 2.11 -14.96 4.09
N GLY A 145 1.46 -16.11 4.29
CA GLY A 145 0.04 -16.22 4.62
C GLY A 145 -0.28 -15.56 5.96
N GLU A 146 0.47 -15.88 7.00
CA GLU A 146 0.35 -15.25 8.33
C GLU A 146 0.55 -13.74 8.27
N VAL A 147 1.57 -13.27 7.54
CA VAL A 147 1.84 -11.85 7.32
C VAL A 147 0.69 -11.18 6.58
N THR A 148 0.15 -11.83 5.54
CA THR A 148 -0.97 -11.28 4.76
C THR A 148 -2.24 -11.19 5.59
N ASN A 149 -2.55 -12.21 6.41
CA ASN A 149 -3.66 -12.15 7.36
C ASN A 149 -3.47 -11.00 8.34
N THR A 150 -2.27 -10.82 8.87
CA THR A 150 -1.95 -9.72 9.79
C THR A 150 -2.14 -8.34 9.14
N LEU A 151 -1.77 -8.18 7.86
CA LEU A 151 -2.02 -6.95 7.08
C LEU A 151 -3.53 -6.65 7.00
N CYS A 152 -4.33 -7.67 6.63
CA CYS A 152 -5.79 -7.55 6.54
C CYS A 152 -6.42 -7.21 7.90
N GLU A 153 -6.00 -7.89 8.97
CA GLU A 153 -6.44 -7.58 10.34
C GLU A 153 -6.10 -6.14 10.73
N GLY A 154 -4.91 -5.65 10.38
CA GLY A 154 -4.50 -4.27 10.61
C GLY A 154 -5.42 -3.25 9.93
N GLU A 155 -5.78 -3.51 8.67
CA GLU A 155 -6.71 -2.65 7.92
C GLU A 155 -8.13 -2.69 8.52
N LEU A 156 -8.62 -3.87 8.91
CA LEU A 156 -9.93 -4.00 9.55
C LEU A 156 -10.00 -3.25 10.89
N VAL A 157 -8.97 -3.36 11.72
CA VAL A 157 -8.90 -2.61 12.99
C VAL A 157 -8.86 -1.11 12.73
N GLN A 158 -8.06 -0.64 11.76
CA GLN A 158 -8.03 0.78 11.37
C GLN A 158 -9.41 1.28 10.94
N LEU A 159 -10.13 0.51 10.12
CA LEU A 159 -11.48 0.85 9.67
C LEU A 159 -12.47 0.93 10.84
N SER A 160 -12.35 0.05 11.85
CA SER A 160 -13.20 0.10 13.05
C SER A 160 -12.98 1.31 13.95
N HIS A 161 -11.83 1.98 13.83
CA HIS A 161 -11.49 3.20 14.56
C HIS A 161 -11.66 4.48 13.73
N ARG A 162 -12.35 4.42 12.59
CA ARG A 162 -12.67 5.61 11.81
C ARG A 162 -13.51 6.57 12.65
N GLU A 163 -13.05 7.82 12.74
CA GLU A 163 -13.65 8.91 13.55
C GLU A 163 -13.66 8.66 15.07
N ASP A 164 -12.92 7.65 15.55
CA ASP A 164 -12.83 7.34 16.98
C ASP A 164 -11.84 8.28 17.70
N LEU A 165 -12.37 9.30 18.37
CA LEU A 165 -11.61 10.27 19.16
C LEU A 165 -11.01 9.69 20.46
N SER A 166 -11.30 8.43 20.79
CA SER A 166 -10.76 7.73 21.96
C SER A 166 -9.55 6.84 21.66
N LEU A 167 -9.15 6.75 20.38
CA LEU A 167 -8.01 5.96 19.93
C LEU A 167 -6.73 6.33 20.71
N ASP A 168 -6.14 5.35 21.39
CA ASP A 168 -4.90 5.53 22.16
C ASP A 168 -3.63 5.26 21.34
N GLU A 169 -2.49 5.73 21.84
CA GLU A 169 -1.20 5.56 21.14
C GLU A 169 -0.85 4.07 20.92
N ARG A 170 -1.17 3.21 21.89
CA ARG A 170 -0.86 1.78 21.83
C ARG A 170 -1.58 1.12 20.66
N THR A 171 -2.87 1.43 20.50
CA THR A 171 -3.72 0.90 19.43
C THR A 171 -3.29 1.46 18.09
N TYR A 172 -2.95 2.75 18.02
CA TYR A 172 -2.35 3.34 16.82
C TYR A 172 -1.08 2.59 16.38
N PHE A 173 -0.15 2.33 17.30
CA PHE A 173 1.09 1.63 16.94
C PHE A 173 0.83 0.19 16.48
N GLU A 174 -0.14 -0.50 17.07
CA GLU A 174 -0.50 -1.85 16.62
C GLU A 174 -1.15 -1.82 15.23
N ILE A 175 -2.02 -0.85 14.93
CA ILE A 175 -2.59 -0.65 13.58
C ILE A 175 -1.46 -0.43 12.58
N VAL A 176 -0.58 0.53 12.83
CA VAL A 176 0.54 0.87 11.94
C VAL A 176 1.48 -0.33 11.74
N ARG A 177 1.78 -1.05 12.82
CA ARG A 177 2.60 -2.25 12.78
C ARG A 177 1.98 -3.28 11.86
N ARG A 178 0.70 -3.61 12.06
CA ARG A 178 -0.03 -4.62 11.31
C ARG A 178 -0.23 -4.24 9.85
N LYS A 179 -0.64 -3.01 9.55
CA LYS A 179 -0.96 -2.56 8.18
C LYS A 179 0.26 -2.43 7.27
N THR A 180 1.40 -2.02 7.83
CA THR A 180 2.57 -1.64 7.01
C THR A 180 3.83 -2.41 7.41
N ALA A 181 4.12 -2.47 8.70
CA ALA A 181 5.45 -2.84 9.18
C ALA A 181 5.75 -4.33 9.13
N VAL A 182 4.76 -5.19 9.40
CA VAL A 182 4.95 -6.66 9.40
C VAL A 182 5.43 -7.20 8.07
N LEU A 183 5.00 -6.62 6.94
CA LEU A 183 5.47 -7.04 5.62
C LEU A 183 6.94 -6.65 5.37
N ILE A 184 7.38 -5.49 5.88
CA ILE A 184 8.80 -5.09 5.82
C ILE A 184 9.64 -5.99 6.73
N GLY A 185 9.16 -6.28 7.94
CA GLY A 185 9.75 -7.27 8.84
C GLY A 185 9.93 -8.64 8.18
N ALA A 186 8.90 -9.13 7.51
CA ALA A 186 8.93 -10.39 6.78
C ALA A 186 9.95 -10.36 5.62
N CYS A 187 10.10 -9.23 4.92
CA CYS A 187 11.14 -9.09 3.88
C CYS A 187 12.54 -9.28 4.46
N CYS A 188 12.83 -8.61 5.58
CA CYS A 188 14.14 -8.71 6.25
C CYS A 188 14.39 -10.13 6.79
N GLU A 189 13.39 -10.70 7.44
CA GLU A 189 13.40 -12.05 8.01
C GLU A 189 13.67 -13.12 6.95
N LEU A 190 12.87 -13.14 5.88
CA LEU A 190 12.95 -14.16 4.85
C LEU A 190 14.23 -14.01 4.01
N GLY A 191 14.67 -12.78 3.75
CA GLY A 191 15.94 -12.52 3.09
C GLY A 191 17.12 -13.15 3.83
N ALA A 192 17.21 -12.91 5.14
CA ALA A 192 18.27 -13.47 5.98
C ALA A 192 18.15 -15.00 6.13
N ARG A 193 16.93 -15.51 6.37
CA ARG A 193 16.67 -16.94 6.54
C ARG A 193 17.08 -17.75 5.30
N LEU A 194 16.79 -17.25 4.10
CA LEU A 194 17.17 -17.89 2.84
C LEU A 194 18.69 -17.96 2.61
N SER A 195 19.46 -17.09 3.29
CA SER A 195 20.92 -17.09 3.26
C SER A 195 21.55 -17.82 4.46
N GLY A 196 20.75 -18.56 5.25
CA GLY A 196 21.27 -19.37 6.36
C GLY A 196 21.69 -18.56 7.59
N ALA A 197 21.12 -17.36 7.78
CA ALA A 197 21.40 -16.55 8.96
C ALA A 197 21.00 -17.29 10.27
N PRO A 198 21.74 -17.10 11.38
CA PRO A 198 21.33 -17.62 12.68
C PRO A 198 19.96 -17.10 13.10
N GLU A 199 19.15 -17.91 13.80
CA GLU A 199 17.78 -17.53 14.19
C GLU A 199 17.71 -16.23 15.01
N ASP A 200 18.69 -15.96 15.87
CA ASP A 200 18.80 -14.68 16.60
C ASP A 200 18.93 -13.48 15.65
N SER A 201 19.68 -13.64 14.57
CA SER A 201 19.89 -12.61 13.54
C SER A 201 18.64 -12.44 12.68
N VAL A 202 17.98 -13.54 12.32
CA VAL A 202 16.70 -13.55 11.61
C VAL A 202 15.63 -12.80 12.42
N ALA A 203 15.53 -13.09 13.72
CA ALA A 203 14.60 -12.42 14.62
C ALA A 203 14.93 -10.93 14.81
N ALA A 204 16.22 -10.58 14.91
CA ALA A 204 16.67 -9.19 14.99
C ALA A 204 16.34 -8.42 13.72
N LEU A 205 16.58 -8.99 12.54
CA LEU A 205 16.25 -8.36 11.26
C LEU A 205 14.75 -8.20 11.03
N ARG A 206 13.93 -9.15 11.51
CA ARG A 206 12.48 -8.97 11.55
C ARG A 206 12.08 -7.75 12.38
N ARG A 207 12.60 -7.63 13.61
CA ARG A 207 12.33 -6.48 14.50
C ARG A 207 12.84 -5.17 13.92
N PHE A 208 14.01 -5.19 13.29
CA PHE A 208 14.55 -4.06 12.54
C PHE A 208 13.57 -3.61 11.45
N GLY A 209 13.13 -4.53 10.59
CA GLY A 209 12.19 -4.25 9.50
C GLY A 209 10.83 -3.73 9.98
N GLU A 210 10.28 -4.31 11.06
CA GLU A 210 9.06 -3.82 11.69
C GLU A 210 9.28 -2.42 12.29
N GLY A 211 10.36 -2.19 13.02
CA GLY A 211 10.65 -0.90 13.66
C GLY A 211 10.78 0.24 12.65
N ILE A 212 11.53 0.05 11.57
CA ILE A 212 11.63 1.06 10.50
C ILE A 212 10.30 1.27 9.78
N GLY A 213 9.48 0.22 9.65
CA GLY A 213 8.17 0.30 9.01
C GLY A 213 7.19 1.15 9.82
N VAL A 214 7.19 1.00 11.14
CA VAL A 214 6.38 1.83 12.04
C VAL A 214 6.85 3.28 12.02
N ALA A 215 8.15 3.52 12.16
CA ALA A 215 8.69 4.87 12.15
C ALA A 215 8.40 5.60 10.83
N PHE A 216 8.48 4.89 9.71
CA PHE A 216 8.14 5.43 8.39
C PHE A 216 6.67 5.89 8.31
N GLN A 217 5.73 5.11 8.85
CA GLN A 217 4.33 5.51 8.84
C GLN A 217 4.06 6.74 9.70
N VAL A 218 4.72 6.84 10.87
CA VAL A 218 4.64 8.06 11.70
C VAL A 218 5.17 9.28 10.94
N GLN A 219 6.25 9.13 10.17
CA GLN A 219 6.78 10.20 9.34
C GLN A 219 5.86 10.57 8.17
N ASP A 220 5.20 9.59 7.53
CA ASP A 220 4.21 9.84 6.49
C ASP A 220 2.98 10.57 7.06
N ASP A 221 2.52 10.19 8.26
CA ASP A 221 1.42 10.86 8.97
C ASP A 221 1.78 12.32 9.34
N LEU A 222 3.02 12.58 9.77
CA LEU A 222 3.53 13.95 9.99
C LEU A 222 3.56 14.77 8.70
N LEU A 223 3.97 14.17 7.58
CA LEU A 223 4.04 14.87 6.29
C LEU A 223 2.65 15.17 5.70
N ASP A 224 1.65 14.32 5.96
CA ASP A 224 0.26 14.57 5.54
C ASP A 224 -0.33 15.81 6.23
N LEU A 225 0.10 16.04 7.48
CA LEU A 225 -0.26 17.19 8.31
C LEU A 225 0.55 18.46 7.96
N GLU A 226 1.86 18.34 7.74
CA GLU A 226 2.78 19.47 7.48
C GLU A 226 2.75 20.01 6.02
N GLY A 227 2.04 19.34 5.11
CA GLY A 227 2.10 19.60 3.67
C GLY A 227 1.78 21.04 3.26
N ARG A 228 2.76 21.77 2.71
CA ARG A 228 2.53 23.10 2.15
C ARG A 228 1.73 23.03 0.84
N GLU A 229 0.69 23.87 0.73
CA GLU A 229 -0.19 23.98 -0.45
C GLU A 229 0.57 24.23 -1.77
N ASP A 230 1.74 24.86 -1.72
CA ASP A 230 2.54 25.28 -2.87
C ASP A 230 3.37 24.17 -3.55
N VAL A 231 3.58 23.02 -2.89
CA VAL A 231 4.47 21.95 -3.40
C VAL A 231 3.71 20.66 -3.75
N VAL A 232 2.50 20.43 -3.23
CA VAL A 232 1.83 19.11 -3.31
C VAL A 232 0.56 19.10 -4.17
N GLY A 233 -0.07 20.25 -4.43
CA GLY A 233 -1.25 20.30 -5.29
C GLY A 233 -2.43 19.43 -4.83
N LYS A 234 -2.54 19.16 -3.52
CA LYS A 234 -3.68 18.51 -2.85
C LYS A 234 -3.87 19.10 -1.43
N SER A 235 -5.09 19.00 -0.93
CA SER A 235 -5.55 19.43 0.40
C SER A 235 -4.65 18.90 1.52
N LEU A 236 -4.35 19.77 2.50
CA LEU A 236 -3.80 19.40 3.80
C LEU A 236 -4.73 18.39 4.49
N GLY A 237 -4.16 17.36 5.12
CA GLY A 237 -4.92 16.45 5.99
C GLY A 237 -5.86 15.50 5.25
N ARG A 238 -5.36 14.70 4.31
CA ARG A 238 -6.17 13.63 3.70
C ARG A 238 -6.58 12.60 4.75
N ASP A 239 -5.69 12.31 5.69
CA ASP A 239 -6.02 11.42 6.81
C ASP A 239 -7.17 12.02 7.65
N LEU A 240 -7.17 13.34 7.81
CA LEU A 240 -8.26 14.05 8.47
C LEU A 240 -9.57 13.94 7.69
N GLU A 241 -9.56 14.18 6.37
CA GLU A 241 -10.74 14.03 5.48
C GLU A 241 -11.39 12.65 5.61
N LYS A 242 -10.56 11.60 5.77
CA LYS A 242 -11.00 10.20 5.90
C LYS A 242 -11.39 9.79 7.33
N GLY A 243 -11.30 10.71 8.29
CA GLY A 243 -11.56 10.40 9.70
C GLY A 243 -10.51 9.49 10.35
N LYS A 244 -9.30 9.42 9.81
CA LYS A 244 -8.17 8.71 10.43
C LYS A 244 -7.50 9.62 11.45
N LEU A 245 -7.42 9.16 12.70
CA LEU A 245 -6.63 9.82 13.73
C LEU A 245 -5.18 9.33 13.65
N THR A 246 -4.27 10.27 13.41
CA THR A 246 -2.83 10.01 13.34
C THR A 246 -2.14 10.34 14.66
N LEU A 247 -0.90 9.86 14.84
CA LEU A 247 -0.18 9.97 16.11
C LEU A 247 -0.14 11.40 16.71
N PRO A 248 0.14 12.48 15.94
CA PRO A 248 0.14 13.83 16.50
C PRO A 248 -1.21 14.23 17.10
N VAL A 249 -2.31 13.85 16.44
CA VAL A 249 -3.67 14.13 16.94
C VAL A 249 -3.96 13.38 18.22
N ILE A 250 -3.56 12.10 18.28
CA ILE A 250 -3.74 11.24 19.45
C ILE A 250 -2.97 11.79 20.66
N ILE A 251 -1.69 12.13 20.46
CA ILE A 251 -0.84 12.73 21.51
C ILE A 251 -1.48 14.02 22.04
N HIS A 252 -1.95 14.88 21.13
CA HIS A 252 -2.56 16.16 21.51
C HIS A 252 -3.87 15.97 22.29
N LEU A 253 -4.77 15.12 21.81
CA LEU A 253 -6.06 14.84 22.47
C LEU A 253 -5.89 14.18 23.85
N ALA A 254 -4.83 13.40 24.05
CA ALA A 254 -4.53 12.79 25.35
C ALA A 254 -4.05 13.81 26.39
N ARG A 255 -3.52 14.97 25.97
CA ARG A 255 -2.91 15.97 26.85
C ARG A 255 -3.74 17.24 27.00
N CYS A 256 -4.48 17.63 25.97
CA CYS A 256 -5.29 18.84 26.02
C CYS A 256 -6.60 18.62 26.79
N ALA A 257 -7.08 19.68 27.45
CA ALA A 257 -8.32 19.70 28.20
C ALA A 257 -9.07 21.02 27.99
N GLY A 258 -10.32 21.08 28.46
CA GLY A 258 -11.16 22.29 28.40
C GLY A 258 -11.29 22.84 26.97
N THR A 259 -11.16 24.16 26.84
CA THR A 259 -11.37 24.90 25.59
C THR A 259 -10.43 24.46 24.46
N THR A 260 -9.17 24.13 24.76
CA THR A 260 -8.22 23.61 23.76
C THR A 260 -8.70 22.28 23.16
N ARG A 261 -9.21 21.38 24.01
CA ARG A 261 -9.74 20.10 23.57
C ARG A 261 -11.01 20.28 22.73
N GLU A 262 -11.89 21.18 23.15
CA GLU A 262 -13.11 21.52 22.40
C GLU A 262 -12.78 22.09 21.02
N ARG A 263 -11.84 23.05 20.92
CA ARG A 263 -11.40 23.62 19.63
C ARG A 263 -10.76 22.56 18.73
N THR A 264 -9.93 21.68 19.29
CA THR A 264 -9.32 20.58 18.54
C THR A 264 -10.38 19.65 17.97
N ILE A 265 -11.35 19.22 18.78
CA ILE A 265 -12.45 18.36 18.32
C ILE A 265 -13.31 19.06 17.28
N ALA A 266 -13.57 20.35 17.45
CA ALA A 266 -14.29 21.14 16.46
C ALA A 266 -13.54 21.17 15.11
N ALA A 267 -12.23 21.41 15.12
CA ALA A 267 -11.40 21.36 13.93
C ALA A 267 -11.44 19.97 13.26
N ILE A 268 -11.37 18.89 14.05
CA ILE A 268 -11.45 17.52 13.52
C ILE A 268 -12.79 17.27 12.82
N ARG A 269 -13.90 17.60 13.47
CA ARG A 269 -15.26 17.41 12.93
C ARG A 269 -15.52 18.27 11.70
N ALA A 270 -14.98 19.49 11.68
CA ALA A 270 -15.08 20.40 10.55
C ALA A 270 -14.14 20.02 9.39
N ARG A 271 -13.25 19.03 9.58
CA ARG A 271 -12.16 18.69 8.64
C ARG A 271 -11.26 19.90 8.35
N ASP A 272 -11.10 20.78 9.33
CA ASP A 272 -10.28 21.98 9.23
C ASP A 272 -8.82 21.64 9.57
N GLY A 273 -8.06 21.25 8.54
CA GLY A 273 -6.65 20.92 8.67
C GLY A 273 -5.80 22.10 9.16
N VAL A 274 -6.17 23.34 8.83
CA VAL A 274 -5.42 24.53 9.23
C VAL A 274 -5.60 24.80 10.73
N ALA A 275 -6.83 24.79 11.21
CA ALA A 275 -7.12 24.96 12.63
C ALA A 275 -6.53 23.81 13.46
N LEU A 276 -6.65 22.57 12.97
CA LEU A 276 -6.04 21.41 13.62
C LEU A 276 -4.52 21.58 13.73
N MET A 277 -3.84 21.95 12.64
CA MET A 277 -2.40 22.17 12.65
C MET A 277 -1.95 23.25 13.61
N ALA A 278 -2.72 24.33 13.76
CA ALA A 278 -2.44 25.38 14.73
C ALA A 278 -2.47 24.83 16.18
N GLU A 279 -3.50 24.04 16.52
CA GLU A 279 -3.61 23.41 17.84
C GLU A 279 -2.48 22.39 18.10
N LEU A 280 -2.18 21.53 17.12
CA LEU A 280 -1.10 20.54 17.23
C LEU A 280 0.28 21.17 17.38
N THR A 281 0.52 22.29 16.68
CA THR A 281 1.78 23.05 16.77
C THR A 281 1.90 23.71 18.14
N ALA A 282 0.84 24.38 18.60
CA ALA A 282 0.82 25.04 19.90
C ALA A 282 0.95 24.04 21.07
N GLY A 283 0.39 22.83 20.92
CA GLY A 283 0.48 21.74 21.90
C GLY A 283 1.78 20.94 21.86
N GLY A 284 2.68 21.19 20.90
CA GLY A 284 3.96 20.47 20.75
C GLY A 284 3.84 19.03 20.23
N ALA A 285 2.64 18.57 19.89
CA ALA A 285 2.40 17.16 19.55
C ALA A 285 3.10 16.70 18.26
N LEU A 286 3.36 17.60 17.32
CA LEU A 286 4.17 17.32 16.12
C LEU A 286 5.62 16.96 16.47
N VAL A 287 6.20 17.68 17.44
CA VAL A 287 7.57 17.44 17.91
C VAL A 287 7.64 16.10 18.63
N ASP A 288 6.66 15.79 19.48
CA ASP A 288 6.60 14.53 20.19
C ASP A 288 6.47 13.33 19.26
N ALA A 289 5.59 13.41 18.26
CA ALA A 289 5.46 12.35 17.25
C ALA A 289 6.77 12.13 16.48
N ARG A 290 7.52 13.21 16.20
CA ARG A 290 8.84 13.13 15.55
C ARG A 290 9.87 12.45 16.44
N HIS A 291 9.96 12.84 17.71
CA HIS A 291 10.82 12.16 18.69
C HIS A 291 10.46 10.68 18.84
N ARG A 292 9.16 10.35 18.76
CA ARG A 292 8.71 8.95 18.82
C ARG A 292 9.19 8.14 17.62
N ALA A 293 9.15 8.70 16.42
CA ALA A 293 9.70 8.08 15.21
C ALA A 293 11.23 7.91 15.28
N GLU A 294 11.94 8.94 15.77
CA GLU A 294 13.40 8.90 15.98
C GLU A 294 13.81 7.81 16.96
N ALA A 295 13.11 7.71 18.10
CA ALA A 295 13.35 6.67 19.10
C ALA A 295 13.12 5.26 18.51
N MET A 296 12.07 5.07 17.70
CA MET A 296 11.80 3.80 17.03
C MET A 296 12.92 3.40 16.06
N VAL A 297 13.46 4.36 15.30
CA VAL A 297 14.60 4.09 14.43
C VAL A 297 15.86 3.80 15.23
N ALA A 298 16.12 4.50 16.34
CA ALA A 298 17.23 4.16 17.22
C ALA A 298 17.12 2.71 17.74
N THR A 299 15.93 2.30 18.21
CA THR A 299 15.68 0.92 18.64
C THR A 299 15.85 -0.08 17.50
N ALA A 300 15.31 0.20 16.31
CA ALA A 300 15.47 -0.67 15.16
C ALA A 300 16.95 -0.83 14.80
N ARG A 301 17.72 0.26 14.72
CA ARG A 301 19.15 0.24 14.39
C ARG A 301 19.97 -0.59 15.39
N ALA A 302 19.58 -0.61 16.66
CA ALA A 302 20.25 -1.44 17.67
C ALA A 302 20.20 -2.94 17.33
N GLU A 303 19.14 -3.41 16.64
CA GLU A 303 19.03 -4.80 16.17
C GLU A 303 20.11 -5.17 15.15
N LEU A 304 20.65 -4.20 14.41
CA LEU A 304 21.73 -4.43 13.45
C LEU A 304 23.04 -4.87 14.12
N ALA A 305 23.15 -4.75 15.45
CA ALA A 305 24.28 -5.33 16.19
C ALA A 305 24.39 -6.85 16.02
N LYS A 306 23.28 -7.54 15.71
CA LYS A 306 23.24 -8.98 15.41
C LYS A 306 23.53 -9.32 13.95
N VAL A 307 23.79 -8.32 13.11
CA VAL A 307 24.10 -8.50 11.69
C VAL A 307 25.61 -8.38 11.49
N PRO A 308 26.25 -9.25 10.67
CA PRO A 308 27.66 -9.15 10.34
C PRO A 308 28.05 -7.74 9.88
N ALA A 309 29.20 -7.27 10.35
CA ALA A 309 29.73 -5.99 9.90
C ALA A 309 30.08 -6.07 8.40
N GLY A 310 29.72 -5.03 7.65
CA GLY A 310 29.96 -4.96 6.22
C GLY A 310 28.91 -4.11 5.52
N ALA A 311 29.08 -3.96 4.21
CA ALA A 311 28.29 -3.06 3.39
C ALA A 311 26.78 -3.28 3.43
N ALA A 312 26.33 -4.53 3.54
CA ALA A 312 24.90 -4.83 3.64
C ALA A 312 24.31 -4.24 4.93
N ARG A 313 25.02 -4.37 6.06
CA ARG A 313 24.63 -3.76 7.33
C ARG A 313 24.67 -2.23 7.25
N ASP A 314 25.70 -1.66 6.64
CA ASP A 314 25.83 -0.20 6.49
C ASP A 314 24.70 0.36 5.61
N ALA A 315 24.33 -0.36 4.54
CA ALA A 315 23.20 0.00 3.68
C ALA A 315 21.85 -0.10 4.42
N LEU A 316 21.66 -1.12 5.27
CA LEU A 316 20.48 -1.23 6.12
C LEU A 316 20.41 -0.06 7.12
N ASP A 317 21.54 0.31 7.75
CA ASP A 317 21.61 1.43 8.68
C ASP A 317 21.29 2.77 7.99
N ALA A 318 21.89 3.01 6.81
CA ALA A 318 21.62 4.17 5.99
C ALA A 318 20.16 4.24 5.54
N ALA A 319 19.57 3.09 5.17
CA ALA A 319 18.16 3.00 4.81
C ALA A 319 17.24 3.36 5.98
N ALA A 320 17.60 3.01 7.22
CA ALA A 320 16.84 3.39 8.41
C ALA A 320 16.93 4.91 8.68
N LEU A 321 18.13 5.48 8.62
CA LEU A 321 18.36 6.92 8.87
C LEU A 321 17.67 7.83 7.85
N ALA A 322 17.72 7.45 6.58
CA ALA A 322 17.11 8.22 5.49
C ALA A 322 15.58 8.38 5.61
N ARG A 323 14.92 7.63 6.50
CA ARG A 323 13.46 7.66 6.68
C ARG A 323 12.98 8.55 7.81
N VAL A 324 13.86 9.02 8.67
CA VAL A 324 13.51 9.95 9.76
C VAL A 324 14.14 11.32 9.56
N ALA A 325 15.18 11.42 8.73
CA ALA A 325 15.66 12.70 8.26
C ALA A 325 14.55 13.41 7.46
N GLY A 326 13.79 14.27 8.15
CA GLY A 326 12.91 15.24 7.53
C GLY A 326 13.69 15.92 6.42
N ARG A 327 13.05 16.13 5.27
CA ARG A 327 13.68 16.78 4.11
C ARG A 327 14.42 18.03 4.61
N PRO A 328 15.73 18.21 4.32
CA PRO A 328 16.42 19.42 4.78
C PRO A 328 15.62 20.64 4.30
N PRO A 329 15.48 21.69 5.14
CA PRO A 329 14.83 22.92 4.71
C PRO A 329 15.51 23.35 3.42
N ALA A 330 14.72 23.54 2.37
CA ALA A 330 15.23 24.01 1.09
C ALA A 330 16.07 25.26 1.37
N GLN A 331 17.38 25.15 1.18
CA GLN A 331 18.26 26.31 1.23
C GLN A 331 17.66 27.33 0.26
N SER A 332 17.39 28.54 0.78
CA SER A 332 16.81 29.63 0.01
C SER A 332 17.65 29.81 -1.26
N ALA A 333 17.10 29.43 -2.41
CA ALA A 333 17.69 29.80 -3.68
C ALA A 333 17.70 31.33 -3.73
N ALA A 334 18.90 31.90 -3.72
CA ALA A 334 19.11 33.33 -3.92
C ALA A 334 18.34 33.80 -5.17
N PRO A 335 17.81 35.04 -5.19
CA PRO A 335 16.94 35.49 -6.26
C PRO A 335 17.72 35.51 -7.58
N ALA A 336 17.34 34.61 -8.50
CA ALA A 336 17.85 34.61 -9.86
C ALA A 336 17.39 35.90 -10.56
N ARG A 337 18.27 36.90 -10.58
CA ARG A 337 18.17 38.05 -11.46
C ARG A 337 18.13 37.55 -12.92
N GLY A 338 17.12 38.01 -13.66
CA GLY A 338 17.12 38.01 -15.12
C GLY A 338 16.48 36.78 -15.78
N ARG A 339 15.15 36.79 -15.95
CA ARG A 339 14.44 36.03 -17.01
C ARG A 339 13.06 36.62 -17.33
N LEU A 340 13.00 37.92 -17.59
CA LEU A 340 11.79 38.60 -18.11
C LEU A 340 11.66 38.53 -19.65
N GLY A 341 12.61 37.89 -20.35
CA GLY A 341 12.62 37.83 -21.82
C GLY A 341 11.91 36.63 -22.47
N GLN A 342 11.63 35.54 -21.75
CA GLN A 342 11.19 34.28 -22.38
C GLN A 342 9.68 34.00 -22.31
N ARG A 343 8.89 34.78 -21.55
CA ARG A 343 7.42 34.60 -21.47
C ARG A 343 6.63 35.21 -22.64
N ARG A 344 7.23 36.06 -23.48
CA ARG A 344 6.55 36.67 -24.64
C ARG A 344 6.45 35.77 -25.88
N ASN A 345 7.29 34.74 -26.01
CA ASN A 345 7.29 33.88 -27.21
C ASN A 345 6.27 32.72 -27.15
N ALA A 346 5.86 32.28 -25.96
CA ALA A 346 4.89 31.18 -25.81
C ALA A 346 3.43 31.59 -26.17
N HIS A 347 3.07 32.86 -25.98
CA HIS A 347 1.74 33.37 -26.34
C HIS A 347 1.56 33.62 -27.84
N ARG A 348 2.61 33.96 -28.59
CA ARG A 348 2.56 34.14 -30.06
C ARG A 348 2.41 32.80 -30.81
N ALA A 349 3.02 31.73 -30.32
CA ALA A 349 2.93 30.40 -30.93
C ALA A 349 1.52 29.77 -30.81
N ARG A 350 0.79 30.06 -29.72
CA ARG A 350 -0.59 29.56 -29.52
C ARG A 350 -1.64 30.27 -30.39
N ALA A 351 -1.42 31.53 -30.77
CA ALA A 351 -2.35 32.28 -31.62
C ALA A 351 -2.29 31.86 -33.11
N GLN A 352 -1.12 31.44 -33.62
CA GLN A 352 -0.96 31.00 -35.02
C GLN A 352 -1.56 29.61 -35.31
N PHE A 353 -1.71 28.74 -34.30
CA PHE A 353 -2.29 27.40 -34.49
C PHE A 353 -3.83 27.41 -34.55
N ALA A 354 -4.48 28.37 -33.86
CA ALA A 354 -5.94 28.53 -33.86
C ALA A 354 -6.50 29.15 -35.15
N LEU A 355 -5.69 29.91 -35.91
CA LEU A 355 -6.11 30.50 -37.20
C LEU A 355 -6.03 29.50 -38.37
N ARG A 356 -5.13 28.52 -38.33
CA ARG A 356 -4.97 27.51 -39.40
C ARG A 356 -6.02 26.40 -39.38
N SER A 357 -6.72 26.21 -38.27
CA SER A 357 -7.78 25.20 -38.10
C SER A 357 -9.18 25.69 -38.50
N ARG A 358 -9.40 27.01 -38.63
CA ARG A 358 -10.65 27.60 -39.14
C ARG A 358 -10.69 27.74 -40.67
N ALA A 359 -9.55 27.72 -41.36
CA ALA A 359 -9.49 27.84 -42.83
C ALA A 359 -9.72 26.52 -43.61
N ARG A 360 -9.89 25.37 -42.93
CA ARG A 360 -10.12 24.06 -43.56
C ARG A 360 -11.57 23.53 -43.50
N ARG A 361 -12.53 24.34 -43.04
CA ARG A 361 -13.96 23.97 -42.97
C ARG A 361 -14.88 24.84 -43.83
N GLY A 362 -14.47 25.13 -45.06
CA GLY A 362 -15.32 25.82 -46.02
C GLY A 362 -14.93 25.45 -47.43
N THR A 363 -15.47 24.34 -47.94
CA THR A 363 -15.75 24.03 -49.37
C THR A 363 -15.97 22.53 -49.53
N ARG A 364 -17.20 22.04 -49.38
CA ARG A 364 -17.70 20.87 -50.13
C ARG A 364 -19.18 21.08 -50.41
N ARG A 365 -19.46 21.47 -51.67
CA ARG A 365 -20.78 21.48 -52.30
C ARG A 365 -21.29 20.04 -52.46
N ALA A 366 -22.61 19.92 -52.37
CA ALA A 366 -23.38 18.70 -52.52
C ALA A 366 -23.46 18.20 -53.97
N THR A 367 -23.54 16.89 -54.14
CA THR A 367 -24.17 16.21 -55.28
C THR A 367 -25.01 15.03 -54.79
N PRO A 368 -26.19 14.74 -55.37
CA PRO A 368 -27.20 13.87 -54.79
C PRO A 368 -27.19 12.46 -55.39
N SER A 369 -27.22 11.41 -54.57
CA SER A 369 -27.68 10.07 -54.98
C SER A 369 -27.75 9.11 -53.78
N ALA A 370 -28.82 8.33 -53.74
CA ALA A 370 -29.04 7.11 -52.93
C ALA A 370 -29.47 7.27 -51.45
N ARG A 371 -30.69 7.82 -51.26
CA ARG A 371 -31.61 7.32 -50.23
C ARG A 371 -32.25 6.02 -50.74
N ALA A 372 -31.78 4.87 -50.29
CA ALA A 372 -32.55 3.62 -50.30
C ALA A 372 -31.80 2.58 -49.44
N HIS A 373 -32.34 2.27 -48.25
CA HIS A 373 -32.26 0.99 -47.51
C HIS A 373 -32.46 1.25 -46.00
N ALA A 374 -33.67 1.64 -45.62
CA ALA A 374 -34.12 1.58 -44.22
C ALA A 374 -35.65 1.62 -44.13
N ARG A 375 -36.36 0.79 -44.92
CA ARG A 375 -37.80 0.51 -44.75
C ARG A 375 -38.14 -0.86 -45.33
N ALA A 376 -37.96 -1.91 -44.54
CA ALA A 376 -38.72 -3.16 -44.64
C ALA A 376 -38.26 -4.10 -43.53
N LEU A 377 -39.10 -4.25 -42.49
CA LEU A 377 -39.38 -5.51 -41.76
C LEU A 377 -40.15 -5.17 -40.47
N ALA A 378 -41.33 -4.60 -40.67
CA ALA A 378 -42.44 -4.73 -39.74
C ALA A 378 -43.58 -5.34 -40.56
N ARG A 379 -43.93 -6.59 -40.23
CA ARG A 379 -45.21 -7.30 -40.47
C ARG A 379 -44.93 -8.78 -40.77
N ARG A 380 -45.13 -9.64 -39.76
CA ARG A 380 -46.02 -10.82 -39.83
C ARG A 380 -46.01 -11.57 -38.48
N ARG A 381 -47.12 -11.42 -37.75
CA ARG A 381 -47.67 -12.44 -36.83
C ARG A 381 -48.56 -13.39 -37.65
N PRO A 382 -48.77 -14.65 -37.22
CA PRO A 382 -49.95 -15.00 -36.39
C PRO A 382 -49.56 -15.90 -35.18
N ALA A 383 -50.06 -15.72 -33.95
CA ALA A 383 -51.36 -16.10 -33.37
C ALA A 383 -51.52 -17.61 -33.07
N GLY A 384 -51.60 -17.97 -31.78
CA GLY A 384 -51.86 -19.36 -31.31
C GLY A 384 -51.83 -19.56 -29.78
N ARG A 385 -52.93 -19.17 -29.12
CA ARG A 385 -53.45 -19.41 -27.74
C ARG A 385 -52.74 -20.33 -26.72
N ALA A 386 -52.49 -19.73 -25.55
CA ALA A 386 -52.92 -20.08 -24.19
C ALA A 386 -52.90 -21.54 -23.67
N ARG A 387 -52.22 -21.74 -22.53
CA ARG A 387 -52.76 -22.43 -21.34
C ARG A 387 -51.91 -22.13 -20.10
N THR A 388 -52.57 -21.55 -19.10
CA THR A 388 -52.16 -21.50 -17.70
C THR A 388 -52.20 -22.91 -17.11
N ARG A 389 -51.16 -23.31 -16.37
CA ARG A 389 -51.24 -24.38 -15.38
C ARG A 389 -50.20 -24.17 -14.28
N SER A 390 -50.74 -24.17 -13.07
CA SER A 390 -50.11 -24.12 -11.76
C SER A 390 -49.42 -25.43 -11.36
N LEU A 391 -48.58 -25.31 -10.32
CA LEU A 391 -48.07 -26.32 -9.34
C LEU A 391 -46.66 -26.93 -9.60
N PRO A 392 -45.94 -27.42 -8.56
CA PRO A 392 -46.09 -27.23 -7.10
C PRO A 392 -44.79 -26.90 -6.33
N SER A 393 -45.02 -26.45 -5.10
CA SER A 393 -44.15 -26.45 -3.92
C SER A 393 -43.52 -27.81 -3.59
N GLY A 394 -42.29 -27.79 -3.04
CA GLY A 394 -41.84 -28.74 -2.02
C GLY A 394 -40.68 -29.66 -2.39
N ARG A 395 -39.54 -29.47 -1.70
CA ARG A 395 -38.58 -30.48 -1.16
C ARG A 395 -37.36 -29.70 -0.64
N HIS A 396 -37.35 -29.34 0.64
CA HIS A 396 -36.68 -30.06 1.73
C HIS A 396 -35.18 -30.29 1.50
N TRP A 397 -34.38 -29.37 2.06
CA TRP A 397 -32.99 -29.64 2.44
C TRP A 397 -32.99 -30.30 3.83
N LEU A 398 -32.57 -31.56 3.89
CA LEU A 398 -32.30 -32.29 5.13
C LEU A 398 -30.85 -32.01 5.60
N PRO A 399 -30.61 -31.78 6.90
CA PRO A 399 -29.26 -31.66 7.45
C PRO A 399 -28.65 -33.03 7.76
N LEU A 400 -27.39 -33.22 7.38
CA LEU A 400 -26.57 -34.38 7.71
C LEU A 400 -26.32 -34.46 9.23
N ARG A 401 -26.94 -35.45 9.89
CA ARG A 401 -26.56 -35.92 11.24
C ARG A 401 -25.32 -36.81 11.13
N ARG A 402 -24.26 -36.49 11.88
CA ARG A 402 -23.19 -37.44 12.21
C ARG A 402 -23.57 -38.22 13.46
N THR A 403 -23.58 -39.54 13.34
CA THR A 403 -23.75 -40.49 14.44
C THR A 403 -22.40 -40.76 15.13
N ARG A 404 -22.43 -40.90 16.45
CA ARG A 404 -21.36 -41.39 17.33
C ARG A 404 -21.65 -42.84 17.69
N SER A 405 -20.66 -43.72 17.51
CA SER A 405 -20.32 -44.94 18.28
C SER A 405 -19.32 -45.70 17.39
N ASP A 406 -18.11 -46.07 17.80
CA ASP A 406 -17.76 -46.98 18.89
C ASP A 406 -16.32 -46.71 19.37
N LEU A 407 -16.03 -46.92 20.66
CA LEU A 407 -14.80 -47.50 21.22
C LEU A 407 -14.94 -47.62 22.77
N PRO A 408 -14.35 -48.65 23.41
CA PRO A 408 -14.84 -49.22 24.68
C PRO A 408 -14.23 -48.64 25.97
N ALA A 409 -14.83 -49.04 27.10
CA ALA A 409 -14.67 -48.46 28.43
C ALA A 409 -13.59 -49.07 29.34
N GLY A 410 -12.90 -48.19 30.09
CA GLY A 410 -12.52 -48.35 31.52
C GLY A 410 -11.04 -48.63 31.85
N PRO A 411 -10.55 -48.37 33.10
CA PRO A 411 -11.25 -47.82 34.27
C PRO A 411 -10.60 -46.59 34.98
N ARG A 412 -11.37 -46.07 35.94
CA ARG A 412 -11.27 -44.85 36.79
C ARG A 412 -9.97 -44.66 37.61
N LYS A 413 -9.63 -43.37 37.92
CA LYS A 413 -9.49 -42.84 39.30
C LYS A 413 -9.24 -41.30 39.39
N ARG A 414 -10.05 -40.67 40.26
CA ARG A 414 -9.80 -39.54 41.21
C ARG A 414 -9.72 -38.06 40.74
N ARG A 415 -10.81 -37.34 41.11
CA ARG A 415 -10.95 -35.99 41.74
C ARG A 415 -9.74 -35.05 41.76
N LEU A 416 -9.95 -33.80 41.32
CA LEU A 416 -9.86 -32.61 42.19
C LEU A 416 -10.62 -31.43 41.57
N ALA A 417 -11.45 -30.79 42.38
CA ALA A 417 -12.21 -29.60 42.05
C ALA A 417 -11.51 -28.39 42.68
N GLN A 418 -11.29 -27.31 41.93
CA GLN A 418 -11.07 -25.98 42.48
C GLN A 418 -11.83 -24.93 41.65
N ARG A 419 -12.55 -24.10 42.40
CA ARG A 419 -13.45 -23.03 41.98
C ARG A 419 -12.65 -21.79 41.59
N LEU A 420 -13.15 -21.04 40.60
CA LEU A 420 -12.84 -19.62 40.38
C LEU A 420 -14.05 -18.80 40.86
N PRO A 421 -13.87 -17.71 41.63
CA PRO A 421 -14.90 -16.69 41.79
C PRO A 421 -14.75 -15.56 40.77
N LEU A 422 -15.92 -14.94 40.56
CA LEU A 422 -16.37 -13.88 39.66
C LEU A 422 -15.39 -12.76 39.27
#